data_AF-A0A831K099-F1
#
_entry.id   AF-A0A831K099-F1
#
_cell.length_a   1.000
_cell.length_b   1.000
_cell.length_c   1.000
_cell.angle_alpha   90.00
_cell.angle_beta   90.00
_cell.angle_gamma   90.00
#
_symmetry.space_group_name_H-M   'P 1'
#
loop_
_entity.id
_entity.type
_entity.pdbx_description
1 polymer ?
#
loop_
_entity_poly.entity_id
_entity_poly.type
_entity_poly.pdbx_seq_one_letter_code
_entity_poly.pdbx_strand_id
1 'polypeptide(L)'
;MRFIPGPIIIPRKSRKEKIERKKKTKPAKKEKKLVYVLIKVKPDQLISEKAREVEEIFKGKTFNRVVNPDGYTLLMNAQNLFSKSSRIYVVELTDDMNRWFYLVPSEERIKFKNKDKYMVFLIKKDSALEEIANKMVEGKLTKKSTFELVLTAIEVALGLLTFAAGYLAFENVIDISQLSNIVAFVFFFIFALQSIKKGYRRRSWED
;
A
#
# COMPACT_ATOMS: atom_id res chain seq x y z
N MET A 1 -32.64 67.71 52.53
CA MET A 1 -32.04 67.35 51.22
C MET A 1 -31.49 65.93 51.32
N ARG A 2 -32.01 64.99 50.53
CA ARG A 2 -31.52 63.60 50.50
C ARG A 2 -30.68 63.40 49.25
N PHE A 3 -29.44 62.97 49.44
CA PHE A 3 -28.49 62.68 48.38
C PHE A 3 -28.92 61.40 47.64
N ILE A 4 -29.13 61.49 46.34
CA ILE A 4 -29.43 60.34 45.47
C ILE A 4 -28.12 60.01 44.74
N PRO A 5 -27.42 58.92 45.07
CA PRO A 5 -26.19 58.57 44.39
C PRO A 5 -26.48 58.13 42.95
N GLY A 6 -25.76 58.71 41.99
CA GLY A 6 -25.86 58.37 40.57
C GLY A 6 -25.38 56.96 40.25
N PRO A 7 -25.74 56.41 39.07
CA PRO A 7 -25.52 55.01 38.74
C PRO A 7 -24.02 54.67 38.61
N ILE A 8 -23.63 53.59 39.27
CA ILE A 8 -22.28 53.00 39.22
C ILE A 8 -22.07 52.35 37.85
N ILE A 9 -21.12 52.84 37.06
CA ILE A 9 -20.75 52.25 35.77
C ILE A 9 -19.84 51.05 36.04
N ILE A 10 -20.39 49.83 35.91
CA ILE A 10 -19.61 48.59 35.99
C ILE A 10 -18.96 48.34 34.61
N PRO A 11 -17.63 48.29 34.49
CA PRO A 11 -16.99 47.99 33.21
C PRO A 11 -17.32 46.55 32.80
N ARG A 12 -17.99 46.40 31.65
CA ARG A 12 -18.21 45.09 31.03
C ARG A 12 -16.84 44.46 30.74
N LYS A 13 -16.56 43.30 31.34
CA LYS A 13 -15.42 42.44 30.98
C LYS A 13 -15.38 42.32 29.46
N SER A 14 -14.29 42.81 28.87
CA SER A 14 -14.01 42.64 27.45
C SER A 14 -14.05 41.14 27.15
N ARG A 15 -14.87 40.78 26.16
CA ARG A 15 -15.00 39.43 25.63
C ARG A 15 -13.62 39.05 25.11
N LYS A 16 -12.87 38.26 25.89
CA LYS A 16 -11.60 37.65 25.44
C LYS A 16 -11.85 37.05 24.07
N GLU A 17 -11.19 37.58 23.05
CA GLU A 17 -11.15 36.97 21.73
C GLU A 17 -10.73 35.52 21.91
N LYS A 18 -11.61 34.60 21.50
CA LYS A 18 -11.25 33.20 21.37
C LYS A 18 -10.12 33.17 20.37
N ILE A 19 -8.90 32.91 20.83
CA ILE A 19 -7.80 32.50 19.98
C ILE A 19 -8.34 31.33 19.16
N GLU A 20 -8.63 31.58 17.88
CA GLU A 20 -8.97 30.53 16.94
C GLU A 20 -7.78 29.57 16.94
N ARG A 21 -7.94 28.46 17.66
CA ARG A 21 -7.09 27.30 17.47
C ARG A 21 -7.30 26.90 16.02
N LYS A 22 -6.46 27.41 15.11
CA LYS A 22 -6.31 26.86 13.75
C LYS A 22 -6.30 25.36 13.95
N LYS A 23 -7.38 24.68 13.53
CA LYS A 23 -7.41 23.23 13.45
C LYS A 23 -6.16 22.91 12.63
N LYS A 24 -5.13 22.33 13.27
CA LYS A 24 -3.99 21.78 12.55
C LYS A 24 -4.61 20.75 11.61
N THR A 25 -4.83 21.13 10.36
CA THR A 25 -5.12 20.21 9.28
C THR A 25 -3.97 19.21 9.35
N LYS A 26 -4.27 17.98 9.77
CA LYS A 26 -3.27 16.90 9.73
C LYS A 26 -2.67 16.94 8.33
N PRO A 27 -1.33 16.96 8.18
CA PRO A 27 -0.73 16.94 6.86
C PRO A 27 -1.35 15.77 6.10
N ALA A 28 -1.79 16.02 4.86
CA ALA A 28 -2.37 14.99 4.02
C ALA A 28 -1.44 13.78 4.08
N LYS A 29 -1.97 12.64 4.52
CA LYS A 29 -1.18 11.43 4.72
C LYS A 29 -0.62 11.05 3.35
N LYS A 30 0.64 11.42 3.07
CA LYS A 30 1.31 11.07 1.82
C LYS A 30 1.18 9.55 1.65
N GLU A 31 0.64 9.10 0.52
CA GLU A 31 0.46 7.68 0.26
C GLU A 31 1.82 6.97 0.37
N LYS A 32 1.87 5.89 1.17
CA LYS A 32 3.09 5.11 1.34
C LYS A 32 3.41 4.41 0.02
N LYS A 33 4.58 4.65 -0.54
CA LYS A 33 5.05 4.08 -1.80
C LYS A 33 6.27 3.19 -1.56
N LEU A 34 6.18 1.94 -1.96
CA LEU A 34 7.31 1.02 -1.95
C LEU A 34 7.71 0.72 -3.38
N VAL A 35 8.97 0.99 -3.73
CA VAL A 35 9.55 0.66 -5.02
C VAL A 35 10.45 -0.55 -4.85
N TYR A 36 10.10 -1.67 -5.48
CA TYR A 36 10.90 -2.86 -5.49
C TYR A 36 11.74 -2.94 -6.77
N VAL A 37 13.03 -3.21 -6.61
CA VAL A 37 13.97 -3.39 -7.73
C VAL A 37 14.71 -4.70 -7.51
N LEU A 38 14.70 -5.57 -8.51
CA LEU A 38 15.52 -6.78 -8.53
C LEU A 38 16.70 -6.59 -9.47
N ILE A 39 17.89 -6.96 -9.00
CA ILE A 39 19.12 -7.01 -9.78
C ILE A 39 19.74 -8.39 -9.56
N LYS A 40 19.76 -9.21 -10.61
CA LYS A 40 20.46 -10.48 -10.62
C LYS A 40 21.93 -10.25 -10.86
N VAL A 41 22.76 -10.82 -10.01
CA VAL A 41 24.21 -10.85 -10.18
C VAL A 41 24.52 -11.86 -11.29
N LYS A 42 25.47 -11.51 -12.16
CA LYS A 42 25.89 -12.43 -13.21
C LYS A 42 26.68 -13.59 -12.60
N PRO A 43 26.69 -14.80 -13.23
CA PRO A 43 27.37 -15.97 -12.67
C PRO A 43 28.88 -15.78 -12.44
N ASP A 44 29.51 -14.87 -13.17
CA ASP A 44 30.94 -14.54 -13.14
C ASP A 44 31.30 -13.41 -12.16
N GLN A 45 30.31 -12.79 -11.51
CA GLN A 45 30.52 -11.66 -10.61
C GLN A 45 30.19 -12.01 -9.15
N LEU A 46 30.95 -11.46 -8.22
CA LEU A 46 30.63 -11.59 -6.80
C LEU A 46 29.49 -10.63 -6.42
N ILE A 47 28.57 -11.10 -5.56
CA ILE A 47 27.49 -10.25 -5.03
C ILE A 47 28.03 -9.00 -4.31
N SER A 48 29.22 -9.08 -3.71
CA SER A 48 29.90 -7.97 -3.04
C SER A 48 30.38 -6.88 -4.01
N GLU A 49 30.81 -7.23 -5.21
CA GLU A 49 31.19 -6.27 -6.26
C GLU A 49 29.95 -5.52 -6.73
N LYS A 50 28.87 -6.27 -7.01
CA LYS A 50 27.60 -5.67 -7.40
C LYS A 50 26.98 -4.81 -6.31
N ALA A 51 27.14 -5.22 -5.05
CA ALA A 51 26.75 -4.45 -3.88
C ALA A 51 27.46 -3.09 -3.84
N ARG A 52 28.77 -3.02 -4.12
CA ARG A 52 29.49 -1.75 -4.17
C ARG A 52 28.92 -0.81 -5.24
N GLU A 53 28.68 -1.31 -6.45
CA GLU A 53 28.07 -0.49 -7.51
C GLU A 53 26.69 0.06 -7.09
N VAL A 54 25.89 -0.75 -6.40
CA VAL A 54 24.57 -0.35 -5.90
C VAL A 54 24.69 0.66 -4.76
N GLU A 55 25.62 0.46 -3.83
CA GLU A 55 25.89 1.36 -2.71
C GLU A 55 26.40 2.73 -3.20
N GLU A 56 27.15 2.78 -4.31
CA GLU A 56 27.53 4.03 -4.96
C GLU A 56 26.33 4.83 -5.48
N ILE A 57 25.29 4.18 -5.98
CA ILE A 57 24.03 4.84 -6.39
C ILE A 57 23.33 5.48 -5.17
N PHE A 58 23.56 4.93 -3.98
CA PHE A 58 23.00 5.42 -2.72
C PHE A 58 23.89 6.44 -2.01
N LYS A 59 25.01 6.87 -2.62
CA LYS A 59 25.93 7.84 -2.01
C LYS A 59 25.18 9.09 -1.53
N GLY A 60 25.37 9.42 -0.25
CA GLY A 60 24.68 10.53 0.42
C GLY A 60 23.27 10.19 0.96
N LYS A 61 22.80 8.95 0.82
CA LYS A 61 21.53 8.47 1.38
C LYS A 61 21.80 7.44 2.48
N THR A 62 20.93 7.41 3.48
CA THR A 62 20.92 6.33 4.47
C THR A 62 20.25 5.10 3.88
N PHE A 63 20.76 3.92 4.22
CA PHE A 63 20.14 2.66 3.83
C PHE A 63 20.35 1.61 4.90
N ASN A 64 19.40 0.67 5.00
CA ASN A 64 19.56 -0.54 5.81
C ASN A 64 19.85 -1.71 4.86
N ARG A 65 20.91 -2.46 5.12
CA ARG A 65 21.22 -3.70 4.40
C ARG A 65 20.87 -4.89 5.28
N VAL A 66 20.10 -5.82 4.76
CA VAL A 66 19.79 -7.10 5.41
C VAL A 66 20.10 -8.23 4.44
N VAL A 67 20.72 -9.30 4.94
CA VAL A 67 21.15 -10.46 4.15
C VAL A 67 20.24 -11.63 4.51
N ASN A 68 19.66 -12.27 3.49
CA ASN A 68 18.71 -13.38 3.62
C ASN A 68 17.66 -13.15 4.72
N PRO A 69 16.95 -11.99 4.72
CA PRO A 69 15.99 -11.68 5.76
C PRO A 69 14.78 -12.62 5.69
N ASP A 70 14.19 -12.88 6.86
CA ASP A 70 12.83 -13.41 6.94
C ASP A 70 11.79 -12.30 6.70
N GLY A 71 10.52 -12.70 6.54
CA GLY A 71 9.43 -11.75 6.26
C GLY A 71 9.25 -10.70 7.35
N TYR A 72 9.45 -11.10 8.62
CA TYR A 72 9.33 -10.21 9.78
C TYR A 72 10.45 -9.15 9.81
N THR A 73 11.70 -9.54 9.61
CA THR A 73 12.84 -8.59 9.59
C THR A 73 12.67 -7.56 8.47
N LEU A 74 12.26 -8.00 7.28
CA LEU A 74 12.03 -7.10 6.14
C LEU A 74 10.87 -6.14 6.41
N LEU A 75 9.78 -6.64 6.98
CA LEU A 75 8.60 -5.85 7.37
C LEU A 75 8.96 -4.77 8.39
N MET A 76 9.65 -5.14 9.48
CA MET A 76 10.03 -4.21 10.54
C MET A 76 10.93 -3.09 10.03
N ASN A 77 11.91 -3.43 9.18
CA ASN A 77 12.77 -2.42 8.57
C ASN A 77 11.97 -1.47 7.66
N ALA A 78 11.06 -2.00 6.84
CA ALA A 78 10.21 -1.17 5.98
C ALA A 78 9.26 -0.26 6.79
N GLN A 79 8.63 -0.78 7.85
CA GLN A 79 7.74 0.00 8.73
C GLN A 79 8.50 1.14 9.42
N ASN A 80 9.67 0.85 9.97
CA ASN A 80 10.53 1.85 10.62
C ASN A 80 10.92 2.97 9.65
N LEU A 81 11.24 2.63 8.40
CA LEU A 81 11.58 3.61 7.38
C LEU A 81 10.35 4.41 6.91
N PHE A 82 9.16 3.80 6.87
CA PHE A 82 7.92 4.49 6.48
C PHE A 82 7.45 5.50 7.52
N SER A 83 7.96 5.42 8.75
CA SER A 83 7.75 6.46 9.76
C SER A 83 8.49 7.77 9.42
N LYS A 84 9.55 7.70 8.62
CA LYS A 84 10.45 8.82 8.28
C LYS A 84 10.26 9.32 6.85
N SER A 85 9.91 8.45 5.91
CA SER A 85 9.67 8.80 4.52
C SER A 85 8.40 8.15 3.99
N SER A 86 7.74 8.84 3.07
CA SER A 86 6.57 8.30 2.36
C SER A 86 6.97 7.33 1.25
N ARG A 87 8.25 7.31 0.83
CA ARG A 87 8.76 6.48 -0.25
C ARG A 87 10.00 5.70 0.17
N ILE A 88 9.96 4.38 -0.04
CA ILE A 88 11.08 3.48 0.22
C ILE A 88 11.40 2.69 -1.04
N TYR A 89 12.68 2.56 -1.34
CA TYR A 89 13.19 1.61 -2.31
C TYR A 89 13.67 0.35 -1.59
N VAL A 90 13.19 -0.80 -2.03
CA VAL A 90 13.69 -2.11 -1.64
C VAL A 90 14.43 -2.68 -2.85
N VAL A 91 15.76 -2.68 -2.78
CA VAL A 91 16.62 -3.21 -3.84
C VAL A 91 17.12 -4.58 -3.41
N GLU A 92 16.73 -5.60 -4.16
CA GLU A 92 17.18 -6.98 -3.99
C GLU A 92 18.32 -7.26 -4.96
N LEU A 93 19.48 -7.65 -4.42
CA LEU A 93 20.57 -8.28 -5.15
C LEU A 93 20.53 -9.79 -4.89
N THR A 94 20.62 -10.60 -5.93
CA THR A 94 20.63 -12.06 -5.79
C THR A 94 21.63 -12.70 -6.75
N ASP A 95 22.40 -13.67 -6.26
CA ASP A 95 23.23 -14.59 -7.06
C ASP A 95 22.61 -16.01 -7.10
N ASP A 96 21.30 -16.09 -6.81
CA ASP A 96 20.48 -17.30 -6.65
C ASP A 96 20.80 -18.14 -5.39
N MET A 97 21.96 -17.95 -4.74
CA MET A 97 22.30 -18.59 -3.47
C MET A 97 22.05 -17.68 -2.26
N ASN A 98 22.36 -16.39 -2.41
CA ASN A 98 22.28 -15.36 -1.41
C ASN A 98 21.48 -14.17 -1.94
N ARG A 99 20.72 -13.55 -1.02
CA ARG A 99 19.84 -12.44 -1.33
C ARG A 99 20.10 -11.29 -0.38
N TRP A 100 20.56 -10.18 -0.92
CA TRP A 100 20.85 -8.98 -0.15
C TRP A 100 19.77 -7.95 -0.45
N PHE A 101 19.15 -7.42 0.60
CA PHE A 101 18.12 -6.42 0.48
C PHE A 101 18.62 -5.10 1.05
N TYR A 102 18.50 -4.05 0.25
CA TYR A 102 18.77 -2.69 0.62
C TYR A 102 17.45 -1.94 0.73
N LEU A 103 17.18 -1.38 1.91
CA LEU A 103 16.02 -0.53 2.13
C LEU A 103 16.48 0.93 2.24
N VAL A 104 16.08 1.73 1.27
CA VAL A 104 16.53 3.12 1.10
C VAL A 104 15.31 4.05 1.18
N PRO A 105 15.15 4.85 2.25
CA PRO A 105 14.17 5.93 2.26
C PRO A 105 14.60 7.03 1.29
N SER A 106 13.75 7.39 0.34
CA SER A 106 14.08 8.47 -0.60
C SER A 106 12.82 9.09 -1.17
N GLU A 107 12.61 10.38 -0.93
CA GLU A 107 11.53 11.15 -1.55
C GLU A 107 11.83 11.45 -3.04
N GLU A 108 13.10 11.41 -3.42
CA GLU A 108 13.55 11.58 -4.80
C GLU A 108 13.49 10.26 -5.58
N ARG A 109 13.50 10.37 -6.92
CA ARG A 109 13.51 9.21 -7.79
C ARG A 109 14.94 8.66 -7.93
N ILE A 110 15.15 7.40 -7.58
CA ILE A 110 16.42 6.71 -7.80
C ILE A 110 16.38 6.06 -9.18
N LYS A 111 17.28 6.46 -10.07
CA LYS A 111 17.40 5.90 -11.42
C LYS A 111 18.34 4.70 -11.40
N PHE A 112 17.80 3.51 -11.68
CA PHE A 112 18.57 2.29 -11.86
C PHE A 112 18.76 1.99 -13.35
N LYS A 113 20.02 1.97 -13.80
CA LYS A 113 20.39 1.64 -15.19
C LYS A 113 20.13 0.15 -15.48
N ASN A 114 20.68 -0.74 -14.66
CA ASN A 114 20.49 -2.19 -14.79
C ASN A 114 19.51 -2.70 -13.73
N LYS A 115 18.41 -3.31 -14.18
CA LYS A 115 17.37 -3.90 -13.33
C LYS A 115 16.68 -5.02 -14.09
N ASP A 116 16.55 -6.17 -13.45
CA ASP A 116 15.82 -7.32 -13.98
C ASP A 116 14.32 -7.19 -13.74
N LYS A 117 13.95 -6.57 -12.61
CA LYS A 117 12.56 -6.35 -12.25
C LYS A 117 12.38 -5.00 -11.58
N TYR A 118 11.26 -4.37 -11.87
CA TYR A 118 10.88 -3.11 -11.27
C TYR A 118 9.38 -3.12 -10.99
N MET A 119 9.00 -2.86 -9.74
CA MET A 119 7.61 -2.85 -9.32
C MET A 119 7.37 -1.72 -8.33
N VAL A 120 6.25 -1.03 -8.47
CA VAL A 120 5.85 0.03 -7.55
C VAL A 120 4.56 -0.40 -6.85
N PHE A 121 4.56 -0.32 -5.53
CA PHE A 121 3.45 -0.63 -4.67
C PHE A 121 2.98 0.64 -3.95
N LEU A 122 1.73 1.04 -4.19
CA LEU A 122 1.06 2.10 -3.44
C LEU A 122 0.29 1.44 -2.30
N ILE A 123 0.78 1.60 -1.07
CA ILE A 123 0.27 0.95 0.13
C ILE A 123 -0.85 1.80 0.73
N LYS A 124 -2.07 1.23 0.77
CA LYS A 124 -3.27 1.84 1.37
C LYS A 124 -3.53 1.37 2.79
N LYS A 125 -3.18 0.13 3.11
CA LYS A 125 -3.37 -0.51 4.44
C LYS A 125 -2.03 -1.06 4.95
N ASP A 126 -1.80 -1.03 6.25
CA ASP A 126 -0.53 -1.53 6.80
C ASP A 126 -0.38 -3.06 6.65
N SER A 127 -1.48 -3.83 6.65
CA SER A 127 -1.48 -5.28 6.37
C SER A 127 -0.98 -5.63 4.96
N ALA A 128 -1.06 -4.70 4.00
CA ALA A 128 -0.51 -4.90 2.67
C ALA A 128 1.02 -4.94 2.68
N LEU A 129 1.66 -4.21 3.61
CA LEU A 129 3.11 -4.19 3.69
C LEU A 129 3.66 -5.55 4.13
N GLU A 130 2.98 -6.21 5.07
CA GLU A 130 3.29 -7.57 5.52
C GLU A 130 3.16 -8.58 4.36
N GLU A 131 2.05 -8.53 3.62
CA GLU A 131 1.87 -9.38 2.43
C GLU A 131 2.97 -9.17 1.39
N ILE A 132 3.35 -7.91 1.15
CA ILE A 132 4.43 -7.56 0.21
C ILE A 132 5.77 -8.09 0.71
N ALA A 133 6.10 -7.90 1.99
CA ALA A 133 7.36 -8.37 2.58
C ALA A 133 7.49 -9.89 2.50
N ASN A 134 6.44 -10.64 2.87
CA ASN A 134 6.43 -12.10 2.75
C ASN A 134 6.60 -12.54 1.29
N LYS A 135 5.91 -11.90 0.34
CA LYS A 135 6.06 -12.18 -1.09
C LYS A 135 7.45 -11.85 -1.64
N MET A 136 8.14 -10.84 -1.09
CA MET A 136 9.53 -10.53 -1.43
C MET A 136 10.43 -11.68 -0.98
N VAL A 137 10.36 -12.07 0.30
CA VAL A 137 11.21 -13.13 0.85
C VAL A 137 10.94 -14.49 0.19
N GLU A 138 9.71 -14.78 -0.20
CA GLU A 138 9.41 -16.00 -0.97
C GLU A 138 9.83 -15.95 -2.45
N GLY A 139 10.27 -14.79 -2.97
CA GLY A 139 10.56 -14.60 -4.40
C GLY A 139 9.32 -14.59 -5.30
N LYS A 140 8.11 -14.57 -4.71
CA LYS A 140 6.81 -14.74 -5.38
C LYS A 140 6.04 -13.43 -5.56
N LEU A 141 6.71 -12.28 -5.65
CA LEU A 141 6.10 -10.95 -5.85
C LEU A 141 5.10 -10.84 -7.02
N THR A 142 5.29 -11.65 -8.05
CA THR A 142 4.42 -11.73 -9.23
C THR A 142 3.30 -12.75 -9.11
N LYS A 143 3.41 -13.74 -8.22
CA LYS A 143 2.42 -14.80 -8.04
C LYS A 143 1.21 -14.22 -7.28
N LYS A 144 0.01 -14.52 -7.78
CA LYS A 144 -1.22 -14.23 -7.03
C LYS A 144 -1.15 -14.99 -5.70
N SER A 145 -1.52 -14.34 -4.58
CA SER A 145 -1.66 -15.09 -3.32
C SER A 145 -2.77 -16.12 -3.45
N THR A 146 -2.75 -17.17 -2.62
CA THR A 146 -3.84 -18.14 -2.50
C THR A 146 -5.18 -17.44 -2.26
N PHE A 147 -5.18 -16.38 -1.43
CA PHE A 147 -6.34 -15.54 -1.21
C PHE A 147 -6.86 -14.85 -2.49
N GLU A 148 -5.97 -14.31 -3.34
CA GLU A 148 -6.36 -13.74 -4.63
C GLU A 148 -6.93 -14.78 -5.59
N LEU A 149 -6.40 -16.01 -5.56
CA LEU A 149 -6.91 -17.11 -6.37
C LEU A 149 -8.31 -17.51 -5.92
N VAL A 150 -8.53 -17.64 -4.61
CA VAL A 150 -9.85 -17.92 -4.03
C VAL A 150 -10.85 -16.81 -4.36
N LEU A 151 -10.47 -15.54 -4.17
CA LEU A 151 -11.29 -14.39 -4.57
C LEU A 151 -11.65 -14.43 -6.05
N THR A 152 -10.68 -14.71 -6.92
CA THR A 152 -10.92 -14.82 -8.37
C THR A 152 -11.87 -16.00 -8.68
N ALA A 153 -11.69 -17.15 -8.00
CA ALA A 153 -12.56 -18.30 -8.18
C ALA A 153 -14.01 -18.02 -7.73
N ILE A 154 -14.19 -17.29 -6.63
CA ILE A 154 -15.52 -16.85 -6.18
C ILE A 154 -16.15 -15.87 -7.20
N GLU A 155 -15.37 -14.89 -7.70
CA GLU A 155 -15.85 -13.97 -8.75
C GLU A 155 -16.31 -14.74 -10.00
N VAL A 156 -15.56 -15.76 -10.43
CA VAL A 156 -15.92 -16.62 -11.57
C VAL A 156 -17.16 -17.46 -11.28
N ALA A 157 -17.26 -18.08 -10.10
CA ALA A 157 -18.42 -18.88 -9.71
C ALA A 157 -19.69 -18.03 -9.66
N LEU A 158 -19.61 -16.81 -9.13
CA LEU A 158 -20.74 -15.86 -9.13
C LEU A 158 -21.17 -15.49 -10.55
N GLY A 159 -20.22 -15.27 -11.47
CA GLY A 159 -20.52 -15.03 -12.88
C GLY A 159 -21.20 -16.22 -13.56
N LEU A 160 -20.75 -17.44 -13.29
CA LEU A 160 -21.39 -18.67 -13.79
C LEU A 160 -22.81 -18.85 -13.23
N LEU A 161 -23.03 -18.51 -11.95
CA LEU A 161 -24.37 -18.53 -11.35
C LEU A 161 -25.31 -17.54 -12.06
N THR A 162 -24.85 -16.34 -12.40
CA THR A 162 -25.64 -15.38 -13.18
C THR A 162 -25.98 -15.92 -14.56
N PHE A 163 -25.02 -16.57 -15.22
CA PHE A 163 -25.23 -17.18 -16.54
C PHE A 163 -26.26 -18.32 -16.49
N ALA A 164 -26.14 -19.23 -15.52
CA ALA A 164 -27.08 -20.32 -15.31
C ALA A 164 -28.49 -19.82 -14.98
N ALA A 165 -28.61 -18.79 -14.14
CA ALA A 165 -29.89 -18.15 -13.85
C ALA A 165 -30.50 -17.51 -15.11
N GLY A 166 -29.70 -16.85 -15.94
CA GLY A 166 -30.15 -16.31 -17.22
C GLY A 166 -30.68 -17.39 -18.17
N TYR A 167 -30.01 -18.55 -18.23
CA TYR A 167 -30.47 -19.71 -19.00
C TYR A 167 -31.79 -20.27 -18.49
N LEU A 168 -31.93 -20.45 -17.17
CA LEU A 168 -33.18 -20.93 -16.56
C LEU A 168 -34.35 -19.96 -16.77
N ALA A 169 -34.08 -18.65 -16.78
CA ALA A 169 -35.09 -17.65 -17.09
C ALA A 169 -35.50 -17.71 -18.57
N PHE A 170 -34.56 -17.97 -19.48
CA PHE A 170 -34.85 -18.17 -20.90
C PHE A 170 -35.73 -19.41 -21.15
N GLU A 171 -35.48 -20.50 -20.43
CA GLU A 171 -36.31 -21.73 -20.45
C GLU A 171 -37.62 -21.57 -19.66
N ASN A 172 -37.94 -20.37 -19.14
CA ASN A 172 -39.11 -20.07 -18.30
C ASN A 172 -39.22 -20.94 -17.03
N VAL A 173 -38.10 -21.50 -16.55
CA VAL A 173 -38.05 -22.28 -15.30
C VAL A 173 -38.08 -21.36 -14.07
N ILE A 174 -37.56 -20.14 -14.20
CA ILE A 174 -37.57 -19.11 -13.15
C ILE A 174 -38.13 -17.79 -13.70
N ASP A 175 -38.83 -17.05 -12.84
CA ASP A 175 -39.41 -15.76 -13.22
C ASP A 175 -38.37 -14.62 -13.19
N ILE A 176 -38.69 -13.53 -13.89
CA ILE A 176 -37.88 -12.31 -13.96
C ILE A 176 -37.56 -11.74 -12.56
N SER A 177 -38.49 -11.86 -11.61
CA SER A 177 -38.28 -11.42 -10.22
C SER A 177 -37.17 -12.22 -9.53
N GLN A 178 -37.15 -13.54 -9.72
CA GLN A 178 -36.11 -14.44 -9.18
C GLN A 178 -34.76 -14.17 -9.84
N LEU A 179 -34.74 -13.99 -11.17
CA LEU A 179 -33.53 -13.59 -11.90
C LEU A 179 -32.98 -12.26 -11.35
N SER A 180 -33.83 -11.26 -11.15
CA SER A 180 -33.42 -9.94 -10.64
C SER A 180 -32.78 -10.02 -9.25
N ASN A 181 -33.32 -10.87 -8.37
CA ASN A 181 -32.78 -11.10 -7.03
C ASN A 181 -31.40 -11.78 -7.08
N ILE A 182 -31.23 -12.80 -7.94
CA ILE A 182 -29.96 -13.50 -8.12
C ILE A 182 -28.90 -12.53 -8.66
N VAL A 183 -29.25 -11.73 -9.67
CA VAL A 183 -28.36 -10.72 -10.26
C VAL A 183 -27.96 -9.67 -9.22
N ALA A 184 -28.91 -9.14 -8.43
CA ALA A 184 -28.63 -8.18 -7.38
C ALA A 184 -27.71 -8.76 -6.28
N PHE A 185 -27.95 -10.00 -5.87
CA PHE A 185 -27.09 -10.73 -4.93
C PHE A 185 -25.66 -10.88 -5.46
N VAL A 186 -25.51 -11.31 -6.72
CA VAL A 186 -24.20 -11.47 -7.35
C VAL A 186 -23.46 -10.14 -7.43
N PHE A 187 -24.12 -9.06 -7.87
CA PHE A 187 -23.50 -7.74 -7.90
C PHE A 187 -23.06 -7.27 -6.52
N PHE A 188 -23.91 -7.41 -5.50
CA PHE A 188 -23.56 -7.07 -4.13
C PHE A 188 -22.29 -7.80 -3.66
N PHE A 189 -22.22 -9.11 -3.90
CA PHE A 189 -21.05 -9.90 -3.51
C PHE A 189 -19.80 -9.55 -4.31
N ILE A 190 -19.90 -9.28 -5.62
CA ILE A 190 -18.76 -8.80 -6.42
C ILE A 190 -18.24 -7.47 -5.87
N PHE A 191 -19.12 -6.52 -5.55
CA PHE A 191 -18.72 -5.24 -4.94
C PHE A 191 -18.08 -5.43 -3.55
N ALA A 192 -18.62 -6.34 -2.73
CA ALA A 192 -18.04 -6.66 -1.43
C ALA A 192 -16.64 -7.30 -1.57
N LEU A 193 -16.47 -8.26 -2.48
CA LEU A 193 -15.19 -8.90 -2.76
C LEU A 193 -14.17 -7.93 -3.34
N GLN A 194 -14.59 -7.01 -4.22
CA GLN A 194 -13.73 -5.93 -4.72
C GLN A 194 -13.29 -4.97 -3.62
N SER A 195 -14.13 -4.74 -2.60
CA SER A 195 -13.76 -3.91 -1.43
C SER A 195 -12.74 -4.59 -0.51
N ILE A 196 -12.69 -5.92 -0.54
CA ILE A 196 -11.72 -6.75 0.17
C ILE A 196 -10.39 -6.85 -0.62
N LYS A 197 -10.42 -6.62 -1.93
CA LYS A 197 -9.25 -6.70 -2.84
C LYS A 197 -8.11 -5.78 -2.37
N LYS A 198 -6.88 -6.31 -2.44
CA LYS A 198 -5.58 -5.75 -2.04
C LYS A 198 -5.58 -4.38 -1.35
N GLY A 199 -5.03 -4.33 -0.14
CA GLY A 199 -4.66 -3.09 0.55
C GLY A 199 -3.54 -2.29 -0.14
N TYR A 200 -3.17 -2.61 -1.38
CA TYR A 200 -2.17 -1.92 -2.17
C TYR A 200 -2.49 -1.95 -3.67
N ARG A 201 -2.02 -0.95 -4.41
CA ARG A 201 -2.05 -0.92 -5.88
C ARG A 201 -0.66 -1.20 -6.42
N ARG A 202 -0.55 -2.08 -7.43
CA ARG A 202 0.71 -2.46 -8.07
C ARG A 202 0.83 -1.77 -9.43
N ARG A 203 2.00 -1.22 -9.75
CA ARG A 203 2.33 -0.59 -11.05
C ARG A 203 3.72 -1.06 -11.52
N SER A 204 3.95 -1.03 -12.82
CA SER A 204 5.25 -1.37 -13.44
C SER A 204 6.15 -0.16 -13.68
N TRP A 205 5.65 1.06 -13.51
CA TRP A 205 6.43 2.29 -13.64
C TRP A 205 6.14 3.26 -12.49
N GLU A 206 7.03 4.23 -12.37
CA GLU A 206 6.95 5.33 -11.42
C GLU A 206 6.50 6.59 -12.15
N ASP A 207 5.32 7.11 -11.80
CA ASP A 207 4.85 8.46 -12.16
C ASP A 207 5.77 9.53 -11.56
#